data_AF-A0A4W3H2X3-F1
#
_entry.id   AF-A0A4W3H2X3-F1
#
_cell.length_a   1.000
_cell.length_b   1.000
_cell.length_c   1.000
_cell.angle_alpha   90.00
_cell.angle_beta   90.00
_cell.angle_gamma   90.00
#
_symmetry.space_group_name_H-M   'P 1'
#
loop_
_entity.id
_entity.type
_entity.pdbx_description
1 polymer ?
#
loop_
_entity_poly.entity_id
_entity_poly.type
_entity_poly.pdbx_seq_one_letter_code
_entity_poly.pdbx_strand_id
1 'polypeptide(L)'
;VVGMMMTPALYDAHQLRNSIKGAGTDEGCLIEILASRKNREVQEVVAVYKKEFGKSLEDDISGDTSQMFKRVLVSLSTGNRDESNSVSMDQVKDDAKTLYQAGEKQWGTDEVAFLSILCTRNPAHLNQVFDEYKKIAKKDIESSIKSEMSGSLEDSLLAIG
;
A
#
# COMPACT_ATOMS: atom_id res chain seq x y z
N VAL A 1 24.45 11.96 -8.41
CA VAL A 1 24.27 12.75 -7.17
C VAL A 1 23.32 13.92 -7.44
N VAL A 2 22.03 13.63 -7.69
CA VAL A 2 20.98 14.67 -7.92
C VAL A 2 19.93 14.63 -6.81
N GLY A 3 19.76 13.50 -6.12
CA GLY A 3 18.83 13.38 -4.99
C GLY A 3 19.16 14.23 -3.76
N MET A 4 20.42 14.69 -3.60
CA MET A 4 20.84 15.48 -2.42
C MET A 4 20.49 16.98 -2.49
N MET A 5 19.80 17.44 -3.54
CA MET A 5 19.33 18.83 -3.68
C MET A 5 17.80 18.97 -3.69
N MET A 6 17.07 17.84 -3.63
CA MET A 6 15.61 17.83 -3.63
C MET A 6 15.08 17.79 -2.20
N THR A 7 13.95 18.46 -1.95
CA THR A 7 13.20 18.22 -0.72
C THR A 7 12.66 16.79 -0.72
N PRO A 8 12.37 16.18 0.44
CA PRO A 8 11.79 14.84 0.51
C PRO A 8 10.54 14.71 -0.37
N ALA A 9 9.62 15.68 -0.31
CA ALA A 9 8.40 15.66 -1.12
C ALA A 9 8.64 15.78 -2.63
N LEU A 10 9.67 16.53 -3.05
CA LEU A 10 10.04 16.63 -4.46
C LEU A 10 10.68 15.34 -4.96
N TYR A 11 11.56 14.73 -4.15
CA TYR A 11 12.14 13.43 -4.47
C TYR A 11 11.05 12.36 -4.63
N ASP A 12 10.15 12.25 -3.65
CA ASP A 12 9.02 11.31 -3.69
C ASP A 12 8.13 11.57 -4.92
N ALA A 13 7.84 12.83 -5.26
CA ALA A 13 7.05 13.16 -6.45
C ALA A 13 7.73 12.69 -7.75
N HIS A 14 9.05 12.83 -7.88
CA HIS A 14 9.79 12.31 -9.02
C HIS A 14 9.81 10.78 -9.06
N GLN A 15 9.96 10.12 -7.92
CA GLN A 15 9.93 8.66 -7.85
C GLN A 15 8.55 8.13 -8.26
N LEU A 16 7.46 8.72 -7.75
CA LEU A 16 6.09 8.41 -8.16
C LEU A 16 5.86 8.66 -9.65
N ARG A 17 6.47 9.71 -10.23
CA ARG A 17 6.35 9.98 -11.66
C ARG A 17 7.04 8.90 -12.49
N ASN A 18 8.22 8.48 -12.05
CA ASN A 18 9.01 7.47 -12.73
C ASN A 18 8.37 6.08 -12.65
N SER A 19 7.74 5.74 -11.52
CA SER A 19 7.01 4.48 -11.35
C SER A 19 5.74 4.38 -12.20
N ILE A 20 5.19 5.51 -12.68
CA ILE A 20 4.00 5.57 -13.55
C ILE A 20 4.35 5.74 -15.04
N LYS A 21 5.47 6.39 -15.41
CA LYS A 21 5.78 6.70 -16.82
C LYS A 21 6.65 5.66 -17.54
N GLY A 22 6.89 4.50 -16.94
CA GLY A 22 7.74 3.43 -17.46
C GLY A 22 7.06 2.46 -18.43
N ALA A 23 7.81 1.45 -18.88
CA ALA A 23 7.24 0.29 -19.55
C ALA A 23 6.68 -0.66 -18.49
N GLY A 24 5.39 -0.48 -18.17
CA GLY A 24 4.76 -1.06 -16.98
C GLY A 24 4.82 -0.10 -15.79
N THR A 25 4.00 -0.40 -14.78
CA THR A 25 3.94 0.35 -13.52
C THR A 25 4.89 -0.32 -12.52
N ASP A 26 5.63 0.45 -11.71
CA ASP A 26 6.36 -0.11 -10.56
C ASP A 26 5.46 -0.02 -9.33
N GLU A 27 4.63 -1.05 -9.14
CA GLU A 27 3.65 -1.11 -8.05
C GLU A 27 4.30 -1.05 -6.67
N GLY A 28 5.45 -1.71 -6.51
CA GLY A 28 6.20 -1.71 -5.26
C GLY A 28 6.63 -0.31 -4.87
N CYS A 29 7.24 0.45 -5.80
CA CYS A 29 7.64 1.83 -5.51
C CYS A 29 6.44 2.73 -5.15
N LEU A 30 5.30 2.56 -5.83
CA LEU A 30 4.08 3.30 -5.50
C LEU A 30 3.58 2.98 -4.08
N ILE A 31 3.54 1.70 -3.71
CA ILE A 31 3.08 1.27 -2.39
C ILE A 31 4.07 1.68 -1.31
N GLU A 32 5.37 1.49 -1.52
CA GLU A 32 6.42 1.87 -0.59
C GLU A 32 6.28 3.35 -0.21
N ILE A 33 6.16 4.24 -1.19
CA ILE A 33 6.01 5.68 -0.92
C ILE A 33 4.65 5.97 -0.29
N LEU A 34 3.54 5.53 -0.90
CA LEU A 34 2.21 5.96 -0.46
C LEU A 34 1.73 5.32 0.85
N ALA A 35 2.25 4.15 1.22
CA ALA A 35 1.86 3.45 2.45
C ALA A 35 2.79 3.74 3.63
N SER A 36 4.06 4.12 3.41
CA SER A 36 5.02 4.39 4.49
C SER A 36 5.00 5.84 4.99
N ARG A 37 4.54 6.78 4.17
CA ARG A 37 4.47 8.21 4.52
C ARG A 37 3.25 8.52 5.39
N LYS A 38 3.39 9.50 6.27
CA LYS A 38 2.26 10.04 7.04
C LYS A 38 1.28 10.75 6.12
N ASN A 39 0.03 10.86 6.55
CA ASN A 39 -1.03 11.54 5.83
C ASN A 39 -0.63 12.95 5.36
N ARG A 40 0.01 13.72 6.24
CA ARG A 40 0.52 15.06 5.91
C ARG A 40 1.61 15.03 4.83
N GLU A 41 2.52 14.07 4.90
CA GLU A 41 3.62 13.92 3.92
C GLU A 41 3.06 13.51 2.56
N VAL A 42 2.10 12.59 2.52
CA VAL A 42 1.41 12.20 1.28
C VAL A 42 0.72 13.41 0.64
N GLN A 43 0.00 14.22 1.43
CA GLN A 43 -0.67 15.42 0.94
C GLN A 43 0.34 16.45 0.38
N GLU A 44 1.51 16.59 1.01
CA GLU A 44 2.59 17.44 0.52
C GLU A 44 3.15 16.93 -0.81
N VAL A 45 3.42 15.62 -0.92
CA VAL A 45 3.90 14.99 -2.14
C VAL A 45 2.92 15.17 -3.29
N VAL A 46 1.61 14.99 -3.05
CA VAL A 46 0.56 15.20 -4.07
C VAL A 46 0.52 16.65 -4.56
N ALA A 47 0.65 17.61 -3.64
CA ALA A 47 0.70 19.03 -3.99
C ALA A 47 1.94 19.36 -4.84
N VAL A 48 3.11 18.83 -4.45
CA VAL A 48 4.37 19.00 -5.18
C VAL A 48 4.31 18.34 -6.55
N TYR A 49 3.79 17.11 -6.64
CA TYR A 49 3.62 16.37 -7.90
C TYR A 49 2.79 17.18 -8.91
N LYS A 50 1.64 17.71 -8.47
CA LYS A 50 0.78 18.54 -9.33
C LYS A 50 1.48 19.81 -9.80
N LYS A 51 2.23 20.46 -8.92
CA LYS A 51 3.00 21.68 -9.25
C LYS A 51 4.11 21.39 -10.26
N GLU A 52 4.83 20.29 -10.09
CA GLU A 52 6.00 19.94 -10.89
C GLU A 52 5.62 19.41 -12.28
N PHE A 53 4.59 18.55 -12.37
CA PHE A 53 4.25 17.83 -13.61
C PHE A 53 2.99 18.34 -14.30
N GLY A 54 2.27 19.29 -13.71
CA GLY A 54 1.06 19.89 -14.30
C GLY A 54 -0.15 18.95 -14.39
N LYS A 55 -0.07 17.76 -13.80
CA LYS A 55 -1.13 16.74 -13.76
C LYS A 55 -1.24 16.19 -12.35
N SER A 56 -2.45 15.84 -11.90
CA SER A 56 -2.61 15.28 -10.57
C SER A 56 -2.04 13.86 -10.49
N LEU A 57 -1.55 13.46 -9.31
CA LEU A 57 -1.08 12.10 -9.07
C LEU A 57 -2.20 11.09 -9.30
N GLU A 58 -3.43 11.40 -8.88
CA GLU A 58 -4.62 10.56 -9.10
C GLU A 58 -4.90 10.32 -10.59
N ASP A 59 -4.80 11.35 -11.44
CA ASP A 59 -5.03 11.21 -12.89
C ASP A 59 -3.94 10.38 -13.57
N ASP A 60 -2.71 10.41 -13.04
CA ASP A 60 -1.61 9.59 -13.54
C ASP A 60 -1.75 8.13 -13.09
N ILE A 61 -2.02 7.89 -11.79
CA ILE A 61 -2.33 6.55 -11.27
C ILE A 61 -3.53 5.96 -12.03
N SER A 62 -4.58 6.74 -12.25
CA SER A 62 -5.80 6.26 -12.88
C SER A 62 -5.67 5.94 -14.36
N GLY A 63 -4.69 6.56 -15.03
CA GLY A 63 -4.40 6.33 -16.44
C GLY A 63 -3.56 5.08 -16.68
N ASP A 64 -2.73 4.69 -15.70
CA ASP A 64 -1.74 3.64 -15.86
C ASP A 64 -2.10 2.35 -15.10
N THR A 65 -2.96 2.45 -14.08
CA THR A 65 -3.43 1.30 -13.29
C THR A 65 -4.91 1.01 -13.54
N SER A 66 -5.31 -0.25 -13.31
CA SER A 66 -6.67 -0.70 -13.60
C SER A 66 -7.39 -1.25 -12.37
N GLN A 67 -8.72 -1.35 -12.50
CA GLN A 67 -9.61 -2.06 -11.58
C GLN A 67 -9.45 -1.67 -10.09
N MET A 68 -9.30 -2.65 -9.21
CA MET A 68 -9.29 -2.44 -7.77
C MET A 68 -7.91 -1.99 -7.26
N PHE A 69 -6.82 -2.37 -7.93
CA PHE A 69 -5.47 -1.89 -7.61
C PHE A 69 -5.39 -0.36 -7.73
N LYS A 70 -5.96 0.21 -8.80
CA LYS A 70 -6.15 1.65 -8.95
C LYS A 70 -6.85 2.28 -7.73
N ARG A 71 -7.92 1.64 -7.24
CA ARG A 71 -8.71 2.18 -6.12
C ARG A 71 -7.90 2.25 -4.84
N VAL A 72 -7.06 1.25 -4.57
CA VAL A 72 -6.14 1.26 -3.42
C VAL A 72 -5.17 2.43 -3.56
N LEU A 73 -4.46 2.54 -4.68
CA LEU A 73 -3.44 3.57 -4.87
C LEU A 73 -4.02 4.99 -4.80
N VAL A 74 -5.18 5.22 -5.44
CA VAL A 74 -5.90 6.48 -5.32
C VAL A 74 -6.28 6.76 -3.87
N SER A 75 -6.82 5.77 -3.14
CA SER A 75 -7.13 5.92 -1.72
C SER A 75 -5.89 6.30 -0.89
N LEU A 76 -4.74 5.65 -1.11
CA LEU A 76 -3.50 5.96 -0.41
C LEU A 76 -3.03 7.39 -0.74
N SER A 77 -3.09 7.79 -2.00
CA SER A 77 -2.74 9.15 -2.43
C SER A 77 -3.61 10.25 -1.81
N THR A 78 -4.75 9.93 -1.20
CA THR A 78 -5.54 10.94 -0.48
C THR A 78 -4.92 11.34 0.87
N GLY A 79 -3.99 10.53 1.40
CA GLY A 79 -3.37 10.75 2.70
C GLY A 79 -4.40 10.72 3.83
N ASN A 80 -5.24 9.68 3.87
CA ASN A 80 -6.28 9.48 4.88
C ASN A 80 -6.15 8.09 5.56
N ARG A 81 -4.94 7.58 5.73
CA ARG A 81 -4.70 6.35 6.50
C ARG A 81 -5.11 6.59 7.95
N ASP A 82 -5.66 5.57 8.62
CA ASP A 82 -5.93 5.67 10.05
C ASP A 82 -4.60 5.78 10.81
N GLU A 83 -4.32 6.96 11.35
CA GLU A 83 -3.16 7.24 12.21
C GLU A 83 -3.51 7.16 13.70
N SER A 84 -4.73 6.72 14.05
CA SER A 84 -5.11 6.46 15.43
C SER A 84 -4.56 5.11 15.93
N ASN A 85 -4.70 4.86 17.23
CA ASN A 85 -4.41 3.55 17.83
C ASN A 85 -5.72 2.80 18.18
N SER A 86 -6.82 3.15 17.52
CA SER A 86 -8.13 2.56 17.81
C SER A 86 -8.21 1.16 17.21
N VAL A 87 -8.71 0.20 17.99
CA VAL A 87 -8.83 -1.19 17.54
C VAL A 87 -10.26 -1.67 17.77
N SER A 88 -10.89 -2.17 16.70
CA SER A 88 -12.19 -2.84 16.76
C SER A 88 -11.99 -4.34 16.58
N MET A 89 -12.25 -5.13 17.63
CA MET A 89 -12.01 -6.58 17.60
C MET A 89 -12.90 -7.34 16.60
N ASP A 90 -14.07 -6.80 16.26
CA ASP A 90 -14.91 -7.39 15.22
C ASP A 90 -14.28 -7.18 13.84
N GLN A 91 -13.79 -5.97 13.57
CA GLN A 91 -13.08 -5.67 12.33
C GLN A 91 -11.75 -6.43 12.23
N VAL A 92 -11.06 -6.69 13.36
CA VAL A 92 -9.86 -7.53 13.40
C VAL A 92 -10.16 -8.94 12.88
N LYS A 93 -11.26 -9.55 13.36
CA LYS A 93 -11.67 -10.89 12.93
C LYS A 93 -12.07 -10.92 11.46
N ASP A 94 -12.80 -9.90 11.00
CA ASP A 94 -13.23 -9.79 9.61
C ASP A 94 -12.04 -9.59 8.66
N ASP A 95 -11.10 -8.71 9.00
CA ASP A 95 -9.89 -8.46 8.21
C ASP A 95 -9.00 -9.72 8.19
N ALA A 96 -8.79 -10.40 9.32
CA ALA A 96 -8.02 -11.64 9.38
C ALA A 96 -8.64 -12.74 8.51
N LYS A 97 -9.97 -12.92 8.61
CA LYS A 97 -10.71 -13.88 7.78
C LYS A 97 -10.61 -13.53 6.30
N THR A 98 -10.68 -12.23 5.97
CA THR A 98 -10.54 -11.73 4.59
C THR A 98 -9.16 -12.08 4.04
N LEU A 99 -8.08 -11.78 4.77
CA LEU A 99 -6.71 -12.14 4.36
C LEU A 99 -6.55 -13.66 4.18
N TYR A 100 -7.13 -14.46 5.08
CA TYR A 100 -7.05 -15.91 4.98
C TYR A 100 -7.78 -16.46 3.76
N GLN A 101 -8.94 -15.88 3.45
CA GLN A 101 -9.68 -16.21 2.23
C GLN A 101 -8.96 -15.76 0.97
N ALA A 102 -8.33 -14.59 1.03
CA ALA A 102 -7.64 -13.94 -0.08
C ALA A 102 -6.30 -14.59 -0.45
N GLY A 103 -5.66 -15.34 0.44
CA GLY A 103 -4.46 -16.12 0.13
C GLY A 103 -4.76 -17.61 0.14
N GLU A 104 -4.81 -18.18 1.33
CA GLU A 104 -4.73 -19.64 1.56
C GLU A 104 -5.96 -20.45 1.08
N LYS A 105 -7.09 -19.82 0.76
CA LYS A 105 -8.32 -20.53 0.32
C LYS A 105 -8.63 -20.44 -1.17
N GLN A 106 -7.75 -19.85 -1.95
CA GLN A 106 -7.91 -19.79 -3.39
C GLN A 106 -6.60 -20.14 -4.09
N TRP A 107 -6.67 -20.31 -5.41
CA TRP A 107 -5.48 -20.53 -6.21
C TRP A 107 -5.00 -19.19 -6.75
N GLY A 108 -3.73 -18.85 -6.48
CA GLY A 108 -3.23 -17.49 -6.59
C GLY A 108 -3.73 -16.63 -5.43
N THR A 109 -3.50 -15.33 -5.50
CA THR A 109 -3.83 -14.43 -4.39
C THR A 109 -4.60 -13.20 -4.84
N ASP A 110 -5.58 -12.82 -4.01
CA ASP A 110 -6.27 -11.55 -4.13
C ASP A 110 -5.40 -10.48 -3.46
N GLU A 111 -4.39 -10.03 -4.20
CA GLU A 111 -3.45 -8.98 -3.80
C GLU A 111 -4.18 -7.73 -3.35
N VAL A 112 -5.38 -7.47 -3.88
CA VAL A 112 -6.11 -6.25 -3.57
C VAL A 112 -6.74 -6.30 -2.19
N ALA A 113 -7.20 -7.47 -1.73
CA ALA A 113 -7.62 -7.64 -0.35
C ALA A 113 -6.46 -7.39 0.63
N PHE A 114 -5.27 -7.91 0.33
CA PHE A 114 -4.06 -7.65 1.11
C PHE A 114 -3.74 -6.16 1.16
N LEU A 115 -3.67 -5.51 0.00
CA LEU A 115 -3.38 -4.09 -0.10
C LEU A 115 -4.41 -3.20 0.61
N SER A 116 -5.69 -3.54 0.49
CA SER A 116 -6.77 -2.76 1.12
C SER A 116 -6.69 -2.84 2.64
N ILE A 117 -6.21 -3.94 3.22
CA ILE A 117 -6.09 -4.10 4.67
C ILE A 117 -4.73 -3.56 5.14
N LEU A 118 -3.63 -4.07 4.59
CA LEU A 118 -2.26 -3.76 5.02
C LEU A 118 -1.93 -2.27 4.84
N CYS A 119 -2.36 -1.64 3.75
CA CYS A 119 -1.98 -0.26 3.48
C CYS A 119 -2.90 0.79 4.13
N THR A 120 -4.10 0.42 4.60
CA THR A 120 -5.10 1.40 5.09
C THR A 120 -5.37 1.34 6.60
N ARG A 121 -5.16 0.19 7.23
CA ARG A 121 -5.35 0.03 8.67
C ARG A 121 -4.20 0.64 9.46
N ASN A 122 -4.50 1.06 10.69
CA ASN A 122 -3.49 1.53 11.61
C ASN A 122 -2.62 0.36 12.13
N PRO A 123 -1.37 0.60 12.55
CA PRO A 123 -0.47 -0.46 13.01
C PRO A 123 -0.97 -1.26 14.21
N ALA A 124 -1.66 -0.62 15.16
CA ALA A 124 -2.20 -1.31 16.34
C ALA A 124 -3.28 -2.34 15.95
N HIS A 125 -4.11 -2.00 14.97
CA HIS A 125 -5.10 -2.92 14.39
C HIS A 125 -4.44 -4.05 13.60
N LEU A 126 -3.44 -3.74 12.75
CA LEU A 126 -2.75 -4.75 11.95
C LEU A 126 -2.05 -5.81 12.81
N ASN A 127 -1.39 -5.43 13.89
CA ASN A 127 -0.79 -6.38 14.82
C ASN A 127 -1.81 -7.40 15.36
N GLN A 128 -3.01 -6.93 15.71
CA GLN A 128 -4.09 -7.81 16.19
C GLN A 128 -4.67 -8.68 15.08
N VAL A 129 -4.75 -8.15 13.85
CA VAL A 129 -5.13 -8.92 12.66
C VAL A 129 -4.14 -10.05 12.40
N PHE A 130 -2.84 -9.82 12.56
CA PHE A 130 -1.81 -10.85 12.34
C PHE A 130 -1.88 -11.96 13.40
N ASP A 131 -2.10 -11.59 14.66
CA ASP A 131 -2.32 -12.55 15.74
C ASP A 131 -3.57 -13.41 15.48
N GLU A 132 -4.67 -12.80 15.04
CA GLU A 132 -5.90 -13.52 14.70
C GLU A 132 -5.73 -14.38 13.45
N TYR A 133 -5.05 -13.87 12.42
CA TYR A 133 -4.71 -14.58 11.19
C TYR A 133 -3.93 -15.86 11.49
N LYS A 134 -2.89 -15.76 12.33
CA LYS A 134 -2.07 -16.92 12.73
C LYS A 134 -2.91 -18.02 13.38
N LYS A 135 -3.95 -17.67 14.14
CA LYS A 135 -4.84 -18.65 14.77
C LYS A 135 -5.69 -19.40 13.75
N ILE A 136 -6.19 -18.72 12.71
CA ILE A 136 -7.06 -19.32 11.69
C ILE A 136 -6.28 -20.03 10.58
N ALA A 137 -5.19 -19.42 10.08
CA ALA A 137 -4.37 -19.96 9.00
C ALA A 137 -3.36 -21.00 9.48
N LYS A 138 -3.05 -21.03 10.79
CA LYS A 138 -1.96 -21.82 11.39
C LYS A 138 -0.60 -21.54 10.71
N LYS A 139 -0.45 -20.33 10.18
CA LYS A 139 0.69 -19.83 9.41
C LYS A 139 0.79 -18.32 9.63
N ASP A 140 2.01 -17.81 9.66
CA ASP A 140 2.25 -16.37 9.79
C ASP A 140 1.91 -15.65 8.48
N ILE A 141 1.35 -14.44 8.58
CA ILE A 141 0.94 -13.67 7.39
C ILE A 141 2.10 -13.42 6.43
N GLU A 142 3.31 -13.16 6.95
CA GLU A 142 4.50 -12.99 6.12
C GLU A 142 4.80 -14.24 5.29
N SER A 143 4.60 -15.43 5.87
CA SER A 143 4.82 -16.68 5.15
C SER A 143 3.78 -16.87 4.05
N SER A 144 2.56 -16.36 4.25
CA SER A 144 1.51 -16.35 3.24
C SER A 144 1.82 -15.34 2.13
N ILE A 145 2.27 -14.13 2.47
CA ILE A 145 2.73 -13.14 1.48
C ILE A 145 3.87 -13.73 0.62
N LYS A 146 4.89 -14.32 1.25
CA LYS A 146 6.05 -14.94 0.57
C LYS A 146 5.71 -16.12 -0.33
N SER A 147 4.66 -16.88 -0.01
CA SER A 147 4.25 -18.03 -0.83
C SER A 147 3.37 -17.65 -2.00
N GLU A 148 2.74 -16.48 -1.94
CA GLU A 148 1.66 -16.09 -2.83
C GLU A 148 2.02 -14.92 -3.76
N MET A 149 2.96 -14.07 -3.36
CA MET A 149 3.37 -12.87 -4.06
C MET A 149 4.87 -12.93 -4.38
N SER A 150 5.33 -12.05 -5.27
CA SER A 150 6.75 -11.95 -5.61
C SER A 150 7.16 -10.53 -5.99
N GLY A 151 8.47 -10.28 -5.94
CA GLY A 151 9.06 -9.02 -6.41
C GLY A 151 8.79 -7.83 -5.50
N SER A 152 8.77 -6.63 -6.07
CA SER A 152 8.71 -5.38 -5.29
C SER A 152 7.41 -5.21 -4.49
N LEU A 153 6.32 -5.84 -4.95
CA LEU A 153 5.04 -5.87 -4.22
C LEU A 153 5.15 -6.69 -2.92
N GLU A 154 5.77 -7.86 -2.99
CA GLU A 154 6.05 -8.71 -1.81
C GLU A 154 6.89 -7.93 -0.79
N ASP A 155 8.01 -7.36 -1.25
CA ASP A 155 8.91 -6.57 -0.40
C ASP A 155 8.18 -5.39 0.28
N SER A 156 7.33 -4.69 -0.47
CA SER A 156 6.56 -3.55 0.04
C SER A 156 5.56 -3.95 1.10
N LEU A 157 4.84 -5.07 0.91
CA LEU A 157 3.86 -5.54 1.88
C LEU A 157 4.50 -6.08 3.14
N LEU A 158 5.64 -6.77 3.02
CA LEU A 158 6.44 -7.22 4.17
C LEU A 158 7.01 -6.06 4.98
N ALA A 159 7.25 -4.89 4.37
CA ALA A 159 7.73 -3.70 5.08
C ALA A 159 6.63 -2.93 5.82
N ILE A 160 5.35 -3.16 5.48
CA ILE A 160 4.19 -2.50 6.11
C ILE A 160 3.70 -3.26 7.35
N GLY A 161 3.83 -4.59 7.35
CA GLY A 161 3.50 -5.46 8.47
C GLY A 161 4.52 -5.38 9.59
#